data_AF-A0A7G1IE71-F1
#
_entry.id   AF-A0A7G1IE71-F1
#
_cell.length_a   1.000
_cell.length_b   1.000
_cell.length_c   1.000
_cell.angle_alpha   90.00
_cell.angle_beta   90.00
_cell.angle_gamma   90.00
#
_symmetry.space_group_name_H-M   'P 1'
#
loop_
_entity.id
_entity.type
_entity.pdbx_description
1 polymer ?
#
loop_
_entity_poly.entity_id
_entity_poly.type
_entity_poly.pdbx_seq_one_letter_code
_entity_poly.pdbx_strand_id
1 'polypeptide(L)'
;MRDGLLKLLNLELQTHPFSVLRAAALNKWVDTGGYGKVMSGDYPRRADDDKSSFTDDLGQAARHYRDGFDQSDDPLIKGIRDGLGGFVDGVGRAATSAADSLGRKINEWRQPK
;
A
#
# COMPACT_ATOMS: atom_id res chain seq x y z
N MET A 1 -7.50 3.10 -21.61
CA MET A 1 -6.18 2.53 -21.27
C MET A 1 -5.02 3.27 -21.95
N ARG A 2 -5.02 3.45 -23.29
CA ARG A 2 -3.97 4.24 -24.00
C ARG A 2 -3.84 5.69 -23.50
N ASP A 3 -4.96 6.33 -23.19
CA ASP A 3 -5.00 7.73 -22.72
C ASP A 3 -4.31 7.93 -21.35
N GLY A 4 -4.47 6.98 -20.42
CA GLY A 4 -3.79 7.02 -19.11
C GLY A 4 -2.27 6.92 -19.22
N LEU A 5 -1.77 6.06 -20.12
CA LEU A 5 -0.33 5.93 -20.39
C LEU A 5 0.25 7.19 -21.03
N LEU A 6 -0.47 7.81 -21.97
CA LEU A 6 -0.05 9.06 -22.59
C LEU A 6 -0.03 10.21 -21.57
N LYS A 7 -0.98 10.22 -20.64
CA LYS A 7 -1.02 11.19 -19.52
C LYS A 7 0.14 10.98 -18.55
N LEU A 8 0.46 9.72 -18.23
CA LEU A 8 1.60 9.36 -17.40
C LEU A 8 2.93 9.81 -18.02
N LEU A 9 3.16 9.48 -19.30
CA LEU A 9 4.37 9.89 -20.02
C LEU A 9 4.50 11.42 -20.10
N ASN A 10 3.39 12.13 -20.29
CA ASN A 10 3.39 13.61 -20.30
C ASN A 10 3.70 14.22 -18.93
N LEU A 11 3.30 13.56 -17.84
CA LEU A 11 3.63 13.95 -16.46
C LEU A 11 5.07 13.59 -16.06
N GLU A 12 5.60 12.48 -16.57
CA GLU A 12 6.94 11.96 -16.28
C GLU A 12 8.06 12.80 -16.94
N LEU A 13 7.79 13.39 -18.12
CA LEU A 13 8.73 14.26 -18.82
C LEU A 13 8.91 15.65 -18.18
N GLN A 14 8.18 15.96 -17.11
CA GLN A 14 8.29 17.25 -16.42
C GLN A 14 9.14 17.13 -15.15
N THR A 15 10.20 17.93 -15.07
CA THR A 15 11.04 18.02 -13.87
C THR A 15 10.32 18.59 -12.66
N HIS A 16 9.20 19.32 -12.84
CA HIS A 16 8.44 19.95 -11.76
C HIS A 16 6.95 19.60 -11.88
N PRO A 17 6.27 19.21 -10.78
CA PRO A 17 4.86 18.93 -10.81
C PRO A 17 4.06 20.21 -11.08
N PHE A 18 2.96 20.08 -11.84
CA PHE A 18 1.97 21.15 -11.98
C PHE A 18 1.55 21.67 -10.60
N SER A 19 1.39 22.98 -10.46
CA SER A 19 1.00 23.64 -9.20
C SER A 19 -0.26 23.04 -8.58
N VAL A 20 -1.23 22.65 -9.42
CA VAL A 20 -2.50 22.02 -9.01
C VAL A 20 -2.26 20.65 -8.36
N LEU A 21 -1.37 19.82 -8.92
CA LEU A 21 -1.04 18.51 -8.34
C LEU A 21 -0.30 18.67 -7.02
N ARG A 22 0.63 19.62 -6.94
CA ARG A 22 1.32 19.94 -5.68
C ARG A 22 0.35 20.42 -4.60
N ALA A 23 -0.59 21.29 -4.94
CA ALA A 23 -1.61 21.75 -4.01
C ALA A 23 -2.50 20.60 -3.52
N ALA A 24 -2.92 19.70 -4.41
CA ALA A 24 -3.69 18.52 -4.04
C ALA A 24 -2.92 17.58 -3.09
N ALA A 25 -1.64 17.34 -3.35
CA ALA A 25 -0.78 16.54 -2.48
C ALA A 25 -0.61 17.18 -1.08
N LEU A 26 -0.44 18.50 -1.02
CA LEU A 26 -0.35 19.24 0.24
C LEU A 26 -1.68 19.18 1.03
N ASN A 27 -2.82 19.38 0.37
CA ASN A 27 -4.13 19.23 1.00
C ASN A 27 -4.30 17.83 1.59
N LYS A 28 -4.00 16.79 0.80
CA LYS A 28 -4.03 15.40 1.29
C LYS A 28 -3.12 15.19 2.51
N TRP A 29 -1.91 15.74 2.49
CA TRP A 29 -0.98 15.63 3.62
C TRP A 29 -1.53 16.32 4.89
N VAL A 30 -2.21 17.45 4.73
CA VAL A 30 -2.92 18.11 5.85
C VAL A 30 -4.10 17.27 6.33
N ASP A 31 -4.96 16.80 5.42
CA ASP A 31 -6.18 16.04 5.72
C ASP A 31 -5.88 14.69 6.41
N THR A 32 -4.79 14.05 6.02
CA THR A 32 -4.30 12.81 6.65
C THR A 32 -3.60 13.03 7.99
N GLY A 33 -3.50 14.29 8.45
CA GLY A 33 -2.92 14.65 9.74
C GLY A 33 -1.41 14.82 9.76
N GLY A 34 -0.73 14.73 8.61
CA GLY A 34 0.72 14.90 8.51
C GLY A 34 1.21 16.26 9.02
N TYR A 35 0.45 17.33 8.74
CA TYR A 35 0.74 18.66 9.28
C TYR A 35 0.67 18.71 10.81
N GLY A 36 -0.37 18.11 11.38
CA GLY A 36 -0.53 18.01 12.84
C GLY A 36 0.61 17.23 13.49
N LYS A 37 1.03 16.12 12.85
CA LYS A 37 2.14 15.27 13.31
C LYS A 37 3.47 16.01 13.40
N VAL A 38 3.78 16.81 12.37
CA VAL A 38 5.00 17.64 12.39
C VAL A 38 4.91 18.72 13.48
N MET A 39 3.76 19.37 13.64
CA MET A 39 3.57 20.38 14.67
C MET A 39 3.59 19.83 16.10
N SER A 40 3.18 18.58 16.31
CA SER A 40 3.35 17.90 17.59
C SER A 40 4.79 17.46 17.88
N GLY A 41 5.72 17.68 16.95
CA GLY A 41 7.12 17.32 17.09
C GLY A 41 7.45 15.86 16.79
N ASP A 42 6.50 15.13 16.17
CA ASP A 42 6.62 13.72 15.80
C ASP A 42 7.24 13.60 14.41
N TYR A 43 8.56 13.79 14.36
CA TYR A 43 9.39 13.61 13.17
C TYR A 43 10.72 12.95 13.57
N PRO A 44 11.33 12.16 12.66
CA PRO A 44 12.63 11.52 12.91
C PRO A 44 13.70 12.56 13.22
N ARG A 45 14.47 12.36 14.29
CA ARG A 45 15.60 13.21 14.67
C ARG A 45 16.87 12.39 14.53
N ARG A 46 17.97 13.04 14.10
CA ARG A 46 19.27 12.37 13.94
C ARG A 46 19.77 11.66 15.20
N ALA A 47 19.38 12.15 16.39
CA ALA A 47 19.75 11.54 17.66
C ALA A 47 19.07 10.18 17.90
N ASP A 48 18.01 9.87 17.15
CA ASP A 48 17.25 8.62 17.23
C ASP A 48 17.50 7.70 16.02
N ASP A 49 18.40 8.07 15.10
CA ASP A 49 18.73 7.27 13.91
C ASP A 49 19.24 5.87 14.28
N ASP A 50 20.00 5.74 15.38
CA ASP A 50 20.49 4.44 15.91
C ASP A 50 19.34 3.50 16.36
N LYS A 51 18.15 4.04 16.61
CA LYS A 51 16.95 3.29 16.96
C LYS A 51 16.07 2.99 15.75
N SER A 52 16.37 3.56 14.58
CA SER A 52 15.65 3.28 13.35
C SER A 52 16.01 1.87 12.85
N SER A 53 14.99 1.04 12.64
CA SER A 53 15.19 -0.29 12.05
C SER A 53 14.90 -0.24 10.56
N PHE A 54 15.82 -0.76 9.75
CA PHE A 54 15.62 -0.95 8.31
C PHE A 54 14.31 -1.69 7.96
N THR A 55 13.86 -2.60 8.82
CA THR A 55 12.59 -3.30 8.63
C THR A 55 11.38 -2.38 8.77
N ASP A 56 11.47 -1.38 9.66
CA ASP A 56 10.41 -0.40 9.85
C ASP A 56 10.37 0.58 8.68
N ASP A 57 11.52 1.03 8.19
CA ASP A 57 11.62 1.85 6.98
C ASP A 57 11.03 1.14 5.75
N LEU A 58 11.36 -0.15 5.57
CA LEU A 58 10.78 -0.95 4.48
C LEU A 58 9.26 -1.11 4.65
N GLY A 59 8.78 -1.29 5.88
CA GLY A 59 7.35 -1.36 6.18
C GLY A 59 6.63 -0.04 5.88
N GLN A 60 7.22 1.09 6.26
CA GLN A 60 6.69 2.43 5.96
C GLN A 60 6.67 2.69 4.44
N ALA A 61 7.74 2.34 3.73
CA ALA A 61 7.79 2.44 2.27
C ALA A 61 6.70 1.59 1.60
N ALA A 62 6.54 0.33 2.03
CA ALA A 62 5.51 -0.55 1.50
C ALA A 62 4.09 -0.01 1.73
N ARG A 63 3.81 0.53 2.93
CA ARG A 63 2.53 1.20 3.23
C ARG A 63 2.30 2.41 2.32
N HIS A 64 3.30 3.26 2.15
CA HIS A 64 3.19 4.44 1.29
C HIS A 64 2.87 4.08 -0.17
N TYR A 65 3.52 3.04 -0.72
CA TYR A 65 3.21 2.53 -2.06
C TYR A 65 1.81 1.91 -2.14
N ARG A 66 1.42 1.14 -1.12
CA ARG A 66 0.10 0.54 -1.04
C ARG A 66 -0.99 1.60 -1.00
N ASP A 67 -0.85 2.63 -0.17
CA ASP A 67 -1.82 3.72 -0.06
C ASP A 67 -1.94 4.50 -1.37
N GLY A 68 -0.82 4.73 -2.06
CA GLY A 68 -0.82 5.32 -3.40
C GLY A 68 -1.60 4.48 -4.40
N PHE A 69 -1.38 3.16 -4.40
CA PHE A 69 -2.10 2.22 -5.25
C PHE A 69 -3.60 2.17 -4.90
N ASP A 70 -3.94 2.10 -3.62
CA ASP A 70 -5.30 1.98 -3.09
C ASP A 70 -6.13 3.27 -3.28
N GLN A 71 -5.49 4.42 -3.36
CA GLN A 71 -6.16 5.72 -3.50
C GLN A 71 -6.13 6.28 -4.92
N SER A 72 -5.53 5.57 -5.89
CA SER A 72 -5.47 6.01 -7.28
C SER A 72 -6.80 5.79 -8.01
N ASP A 73 -7.39 6.86 -8.52
CA ASP A 73 -8.59 6.85 -9.38
C ASP A 73 -8.27 6.59 -10.88
N ASP A 74 -7.01 6.29 -11.21
CA ASP A 74 -6.60 6.02 -12.59
C ASP A 74 -7.29 4.73 -13.12
N PRO A 75 -7.94 4.77 -14.29
CA PRO A 75 -8.55 3.60 -14.92
C PRO A 75 -7.64 2.37 -15.07
N LEU A 76 -6.31 2.56 -15.21
CA LEU A 76 -5.35 1.45 -15.26
C LEU A 76 -5.21 0.76 -13.89
N ILE A 77 -5.02 1.54 -12.84
CA ILE A 77 -4.89 1.02 -11.46
C ILE A 77 -6.22 0.40 -11.02
N LYS A 78 -7.34 1.02 -11.40
CA LYS A 78 -8.67 0.46 -11.18
C LYS A 78 -8.85 -0.87 -11.89
N GLY A 79 -8.47 -0.98 -13.17
CA GLY A 79 -8.53 -2.25 -13.92
C GLY A 79 -7.63 -3.34 -13.35
N ILE A 80 -6.42 -2.99 -12.88
CA ILE A 80 -5.53 -3.92 -12.18
C ILE A 80 -6.13 -4.36 -10.85
N ARG A 81 -6.71 -3.44 -10.07
CA ARG A 81 -7.34 -3.76 -8.78
C ARG A 81 -8.59 -4.62 -8.96
N ASP A 82 -9.42 -4.30 -9.93
CA ASP A 82 -10.65 -5.04 -10.22
C ASP A 82 -10.31 -6.44 -10.77
N GLY A 83 -9.27 -6.56 -11.59
CA GLY A 83 -8.76 -7.84 -12.10
C GLY A 83 -8.03 -8.69 -11.04
N LEU A 84 -7.26 -8.07 -10.15
CA LEU A 84 -6.58 -8.74 -9.03
C LEU A 84 -7.53 -9.06 -7.88
N GLY A 85 -8.59 -8.30 -7.65
CA GLY A 85 -9.61 -8.57 -6.63
C GLY A 85 -10.25 -9.95 -6.82
N GLY A 86 -10.50 -10.35 -8.07
CA GLY A 86 -10.95 -11.71 -8.40
C GLY A 86 -9.89 -12.80 -8.16
N PHE A 87 -8.60 -12.46 -8.20
CA PHE A 87 -7.49 -13.38 -7.92
C PHE A 87 -7.23 -13.52 -6.40
N VAL A 88 -7.36 -12.43 -5.63
CA VAL A 88 -7.23 -12.43 -4.17
C VAL A 88 -8.32 -13.26 -3.51
N ASP A 89 -9.56 -13.20 -3.99
CA ASP A 89 -10.65 -14.08 -3.53
C ASP A 89 -10.35 -15.57 -3.81
N GLY A 90 -9.71 -15.86 -4.94
CA GLY A 90 -9.27 -17.22 -5.30
C GLY A 90 -8.14 -17.75 -4.42
N VAL A 91 -7.12 -16.92 -4.15
CA VAL A 91 -6.00 -17.26 -3.26
C VAL A 91 -6.46 -17.36 -1.81
N GLY A 92 -7.37 -16.49 -1.36
CA GLY A 92 -7.97 -16.55 -0.04
C GLY A 92 -8.68 -17.87 0.22
N ARG A 93 -9.54 -18.32 -0.71
CA ARG A 93 -10.22 -19.63 -0.60
C ARG A 93 -9.24 -20.81 -0.66
N ALA A 94 -8.18 -20.72 -1.47
CA ALA A 94 -7.15 -21.76 -1.54
C ALA A 94 -6.31 -21.83 -0.25
N ALA A 95 -6.01 -20.69 0.37
CA ALA A 95 -5.32 -20.64 1.65
C ALA A 95 -6.18 -21.17 2.80
N THR A 96 -7.48 -20.82 2.84
CA THR A 96 -8.43 -21.36 3.82
C THR A 96 -8.59 -22.87 3.67
N SER A 97 -8.72 -23.39 2.45
CA SER A 97 -8.85 -24.83 2.22
C SER A 97 -7.58 -25.60 2.60
N ALA A 98 -6.40 -25.02 2.36
CA ALA A 98 -5.13 -25.56 2.83
C ALA A 98 -5.06 -25.57 4.37
N ALA A 99 -5.43 -24.47 5.02
CA ALA A 99 -5.46 -24.39 6.49
C ALA A 99 -6.43 -25.41 7.11
N ASP A 100 -7.63 -25.56 6.54
CA ASP A 100 -8.62 -26.53 6.98
C ASP A 100 -8.13 -27.97 6.80
N SER A 101 -7.43 -28.25 5.70
CA SER A 101 -6.85 -29.58 5.44
C SER A 101 -5.75 -29.93 6.44
N LEU A 102 -4.93 -28.95 6.83
CA LEU A 102 -3.88 -29.10 7.83
C LEU A 102 -4.47 -29.28 9.22
N GLY A 103 -5.51 -28.50 9.57
CA GLY A 103 -6.22 -28.62 10.84
C GLY A 103 -6.88 -29.98 11.03
N ARG A 104 -7.56 -30.50 9.99
CA ARG A 104 -8.14 -31.85 10.01
C ARG A 104 -7.08 -32.93 10.24
N LYS A 105 -5.98 -32.85 9.50
CA LYS A 105 -4.88 -33.81 9.62
C LYS A 105 -4.23 -33.76 11.01
N ILE A 106 -4.03 -32.59 11.60
CA ILE A 106 -3.48 -32.47 12.96
C ILE A 106 -4.44 -33.05 14.00
N ASN A 107 -5.75 -32.87 13.82
CA ASN A 107 -6.76 -33.39 14.74
C ASN A 107 -6.88 -34.92 14.69
N GLU A 108 -6.73 -35.53 13.51
CA GLU A 108 -6.64 -36.99 13.34
C GLU A 108 -5.48 -37.61 14.13
N TRP A 109 -4.32 -36.94 14.17
CA TRP A 109 -3.16 -37.42 14.94
C TRP A 109 -3.37 -37.31 16.46
N ARG A 110 -4.32 -36.48 16.89
CA ARG A 110 -4.60 -36.20 18.30
C ARG A 110 -5.70 -37.09 18.89
N GLN A 111 -6.45 -37.82 18.06
CA GLN A 111 -7.43 -38.81 18.51
C GLN A 111 -6.94 -40.24 18.19
N PRO A 112 -6.15 -40.87 19.08
CA PRO A 112 -5.98 -42.32 19.03
C PRO A 112 -7.31 -43.01 19.38
N LYS A 113 -7.60 -44.12 18.68
CA LYS A 113 -8.75 -45.00 18.93
C LYS A 113 -8.87 -45.43 20.39
#